data_AF-A0A9U8E8T3-F1
#
_entry.id   AF-A0A9U8E8T3-F1
#
_cell.length_a   1.000
_cell.length_b   1.000
_cell.length_c   1.000
_cell.angle_alpha   90.00
_cell.angle_beta   90.00
_cell.angle_gamma   90.00
#
_symmetry.space_group_name_H-M   'P 1'
#
loop_
_entity.id
_entity.type
_entity.pdbx_description
1 polymer ?
#
loop_
_entity_poly.entity_id
_entity_poly.type
_entity_poly.pdbx_seq_one_letter_code
_entity_poly.pdbx_strand_id
1 'polypeptide(L)'
;MPHSIEKDFTYSFDTKTTTSSLKVPLTVPLHISAKEFVSRLVHLHNLPCFVQQDLEDKLEEFVAKETIQLHDKNADDAIQKVKTGEIDSDDLIRQWLPVYSQELKSYAKPYQLSKDEKFAEVYHNLIHSPALETLLNLEHEYSLGVDKLTRERDRDLQHLQDKQRADMDEALQNVGSIYKDEDINLLAQKQFENTQIVEGKWSSELRALHEQQKNEYREWVFQVHEDSKGKAPLPAYVQRLRSLSSTLPDAGVDERQAHVTRLEESFTIHLGAQMKTTHNLRLLCTDILDLCRHKPHTVGGMVIPQPQRLQTAMSLYSNNLCGLILLADNRLNSYTGIKQKFAQICDSSTDFHFPTLDSQLQTIEQQLPKAAEVKAKKKGGNDDMDQLSLHSTSSSSSEEKEKSGDKKLHSGDFYLTKHSNLSEVHVVFHVVSDDNLRTSDITSRHPVILSIRNIIKLCFRYDINTLTVPLLLTHEMSEEMTISWCMKRAELMFKCVKGFMIEMATYSSQESKTIQFLVPRGLSEELFHQISNMIPTIFRLSNPLVVKSN
;
A
#
# COMPACT_ATOMS: atom_id res chain seq x y z
N MET A 1 -14.70 9.08 45.49
CA MET A 1 -15.61 10.22 45.72
C MET A 1 -14.98 11.44 45.06
N PRO A 2 -15.66 12.17 44.17
CA PRO A 2 -15.08 13.41 43.63
C PRO A 2 -14.77 14.33 44.82
N HIS A 3 -13.52 14.74 44.93
CA HIS A 3 -13.07 15.60 46.02
C HIS A 3 -13.67 16.98 45.79
N SER A 4 -14.73 17.33 46.52
CA SER A 4 -15.26 18.69 46.52
C SER A 4 -14.38 19.59 47.38
N ILE A 5 -14.00 20.77 46.87
CA ILE A 5 -13.19 21.74 47.64
C ILE A 5 -13.99 23.02 47.82
N GLU A 6 -13.91 23.62 49.00
CA GLU A 6 -14.45 24.96 49.24
C GLU A 6 -13.45 26.03 48.77
N LYS A 7 -13.91 26.96 47.94
CA LYS A 7 -13.16 28.11 47.43
C LYS A 7 -13.98 29.37 47.57
N ASP A 8 -13.33 30.44 48.02
CA ASP A 8 -13.97 31.73 48.16
C ASP A 8 -14.07 32.44 46.80
N PHE A 9 -15.30 32.63 46.30
CA PHE A 9 -15.57 33.50 45.18
C PHE A 9 -15.69 34.94 45.65
N THR A 10 -14.93 35.84 45.02
CA THR A 10 -14.95 37.27 45.32
C THR A 10 -15.39 38.03 44.08
N TYR A 11 -16.46 38.81 44.21
CA TYR A 11 -17.02 39.64 43.15
C TYR A 11 -17.10 41.08 43.62
N SER A 12 -16.57 42.02 42.85
CA SER A 12 -16.64 43.46 43.16
C SER A 12 -17.32 44.21 42.04
N PHE A 13 -18.19 45.16 42.41
CA PHE A 13 -18.88 46.05 41.47
C PHE A 13 -18.87 47.49 41.98
N ASP A 14 -18.83 48.43 41.03
CA ASP A 14 -18.81 49.86 41.32
C ASP A 14 -20.19 50.47 41.12
N THR A 15 -20.60 51.27 42.10
CA THR A 15 -21.66 52.27 41.94
C THR A 15 -21.00 53.65 41.82
N LYS A 16 -21.70 54.65 41.23
CA LYS A 16 -21.16 56.00 40.97
C LYS A 16 -20.48 56.70 42.17
N THR A 17 -20.69 56.21 43.39
CA THR A 17 -20.16 56.77 44.64
C THR A 17 -19.41 55.76 45.53
N THR A 18 -19.50 54.45 45.27
CA THR A 18 -19.00 53.40 46.19
C THR A 18 -18.68 52.07 45.48
N THR A 19 -17.53 51.47 45.76
CA THR A 19 -17.16 50.10 45.36
C THR A 19 -17.64 49.10 46.42
N SER A 20 -18.43 48.11 46.03
CA SER A 20 -18.91 47.04 46.92
C SER A 20 -18.32 45.69 46.50
N SER A 21 -17.90 44.88 47.48
CA SER A 21 -17.39 43.52 47.24
C SER A 21 -18.23 42.48 47.99
N LEU A 22 -18.55 41.41 47.27
CA LEU A 22 -19.24 40.22 47.73
C LEU A 22 -18.23 39.07 47.80
N LYS A 23 -18.10 38.42 48.95
CA LYS A 23 -17.27 37.24 49.14
C LYS A 23 -18.14 36.08 49.60
N VAL A 24 -18.17 34.99 48.83
CA VAL A 24 -19.04 33.82 49.08
C VAL A 24 -18.20 32.54 49.00
N PRO A 25 -18.24 31.67 50.01
CA PRO A 25 -17.63 30.34 49.90
C PRO A 25 -18.46 29.46 48.96
N LEU A 26 -17.79 28.85 47.98
CA LEU A 26 -18.38 27.94 46.99
C LEU A 26 -17.77 26.55 47.08
N THR A 27 -18.61 25.54 47.00
CA THR A 27 -18.17 24.16 46.80
C THR A 27 -17.96 23.91 45.31
N VAL A 28 -16.75 23.51 44.93
CA VAL A 28 -16.36 23.17 43.55
C VAL A 28 -16.21 21.64 43.45
N PRO A 29 -16.82 20.96 42.45
CA PRO A 29 -17.68 21.52 41.40
C PRO A 29 -19.06 21.94 41.92
N LEU A 30 -19.63 22.99 41.33
CA LEU A 30 -20.94 23.49 41.71
C LEU A 30 -22.04 22.49 41.30
N HIS A 31 -22.83 22.02 42.26
CA HIS A 31 -23.89 21.03 42.01
C HIS A 31 -25.21 21.63 41.48
N ILE A 32 -25.35 22.95 41.52
CA ILE A 32 -26.51 23.68 41.00
C ILE A 32 -26.11 24.60 39.86
N SER A 33 -27.06 25.05 39.04
CA SER A 33 -26.75 25.99 37.97
C SER A 33 -26.23 27.33 38.53
N ALA A 34 -25.24 27.92 37.86
CA ALA A 34 -24.69 29.22 38.25
C ALA A 34 -25.78 30.31 38.30
N LYS A 35 -26.70 30.30 37.33
CA LYS A 35 -27.93 31.11 37.29
C LYS A 35 -28.76 31.04 38.57
N GLU A 36 -29.05 29.82 39.03
CA GLU A 36 -29.83 29.62 40.24
C GLU A 36 -29.07 30.08 41.48
N PHE A 37 -27.76 29.86 41.53
CA PHE A 37 -26.91 30.32 42.63
C PHE A 37 -26.84 31.86 42.69
N VAL A 38 -26.65 32.53 41.56
CA VAL A 38 -26.66 34.00 41.46
C VAL A 38 -28.01 34.58 41.88
N SER A 39 -29.12 33.98 41.44
CA SER A 39 -30.46 34.44 41.84
C SER A 39 -30.64 34.41 43.37
N ARG A 40 -30.14 33.35 44.02
CA ARG A 40 -30.13 33.26 45.50
C ARG A 40 -29.24 34.33 46.13
N LEU A 41 -28.06 34.60 45.58
CA LEU A 41 -27.16 35.65 46.08
C LEU A 41 -27.75 37.05 45.94
N VAL A 42 -28.36 37.37 44.80
CA VAL A 42 -29.01 38.65 44.54
C VAL A 42 -30.15 38.89 45.52
N HIS A 43 -30.95 37.85 45.81
CA HIS A 43 -32.04 37.93 46.78
C HIS A 43 -31.53 38.05 48.24
N LEU A 44 -30.51 37.29 48.62
CA LEU A 44 -29.99 37.28 50.00
C LEU A 44 -29.22 38.56 50.36
N HIS A 45 -28.49 39.14 49.41
CA HIS A 45 -27.66 40.33 49.63
C HIS A 45 -28.28 41.62 49.10
N ASN A 46 -29.54 41.61 48.63
CA ASN A 46 -30.24 42.74 48.03
C ASN A 46 -29.39 43.47 46.96
N LEU A 47 -28.78 42.71 46.05
CA LEU A 47 -27.90 43.28 45.02
C LEU A 47 -28.72 43.98 43.92
N PRO A 48 -28.21 45.07 43.32
CA PRO A 48 -28.89 45.74 42.23
C PRO A 48 -29.06 44.85 40.99
N CYS A 49 -30.19 45.00 40.28
CA CYS A 49 -30.51 44.17 39.11
C CYS A 49 -29.49 44.28 37.96
N PHE A 50 -28.79 45.41 37.82
CA PHE A 50 -27.77 45.59 36.76
C PHE A 50 -26.50 44.75 36.99
N VAL A 51 -26.28 44.27 38.22
CA VAL A 51 -25.13 43.46 38.62
C VAL A 51 -25.34 41.98 38.29
N GLN A 52 -26.60 41.55 38.16
CA GLN A 52 -26.97 40.15 38.05
C GLN A 52 -26.29 39.43 36.87
N GLN A 53 -26.27 40.05 35.69
CA GLN A 53 -25.69 39.43 34.50
C GLN A 53 -24.16 39.32 34.57
N ASP A 54 -23.48 40.38 35.02
CA ASP A 54 -22.01 40.37 35.20
C ASP A 54 -21.58 39.42 36.34
N LEU A 55 -22.40 39.28 37.38
CA LEU A 55 -22.17 38.31 38.46
C LEU A 55 -22.34 36.86 37.99
N GLU A 56 -23.29 36.61 37.09
CA GLU A 56 -23.50 35.30 36.45
C GLU A 56 -22.31 34.90 35.58
N ASP A 57 -21.89 35.77 34.67
CA ASP A 57 -20.77 35.51 33.77
C ASP A 57 -19.47 35.23 34.55
N LYS A 58 -19.18 36.06 35.58
CA LYS A 58 -17.97 35.87 36.42
C LYS A 58 -18.05 34.63 37.31
N LEU A 59 -19.26 34.25 37.77
CA LEU A 59 -19.43 33.03 38.54
C LEU A 59 -19.24 31.80 37.64
N GLU A 60 -19.79 31.80 36.43
CA GLU A 60 -19.61 30.72 35.46
C GLU A 60 -18.13 30.56 35.08
N GLU A 61 -17.43 31.66 34.80
CA GLU A 61 -16.00 31.64 34.50
C GLU A 61 -15.18 31.09 35.68
N PHE A 62 -15.47 31.55 36.90
CA PHE A 62 -14.77 31.09 38.11
C PHE A 62 -15.00 29.60 38.38
N VAL A 63 -16.27 29.15 38.34
CA VAL A 63 -16.61 27.73 38.56
C VAL A 63 -15.99 26.86 37.49
N ALA A 64 -16.04 27.26 36.22
CA ALA A 64 -15.40 26.51 35.13
C ALA A 64 -13.89 26.39 35.35
N LYS A 65 -13.21 27.50 35.65
CA LYS A 65 -11.76 27.53 35.87
C LYS A 65 -11.34 26.67 37.07
N GLU A 66 -11.98 26.84 38.23
CA GLU A 66 -11.63 26.08 39.43
C GLU A 66 -12.00 24.60 39.29
N THR A 67 -13.08 24.28 38.57
CA THR A 67 -13.47 22.88 38.28
C THR A 67 -12.42 22.21 37.38
N ILE A 68 -11.96 22.90 36.33
CA ILE A 68 -10.87 22.40 35.46
C ILE A 68 -9.60 22.19 36.29
N GLN A 69 -9.17 23.18 37.06
CA GLN A 69 -7.96 23.05 37.90
C GLN A 69 -8.05 21.91 38.92
N LEU A 70 -9.22 21.70 39.51
CA LEU A 70 -9.48 20.59 40.41
C LEU A 70 -9.35 19.24 39.69
N HIS A 71 -9.93 19.11 38.50
CA HIS A 71 -9.82 17.89 37.72
C HIS A 71 -8.39 17.64 37.23
N ASP A 72 -7.68 18.66 36.77
CA ASP A 72 -6.29 18.57 36.35
C ASP A 72 -5.40 18.13 37.52
N LYS A 73 -5.55 18.75 38.69
CA LYS A 73 -4.81 18.35 39.89
C LYS A 73 -5.12 16.91 40.31
N ASN A 74 -6.39 16.51 40.29
CA ASN A 74 -6.76 15.14 40.61
C ASN A 74 -6.20 14.14 39.58
N ALA A 75 -6.13 14.51 38.31
CA ALA A 75 -5.53 13.70 37.25
C ALA A 75 -4.01 13.58 37.44
N ASP A 76 -3.33 14.69 37.71
CA ASP A 76 -1.89 14.72 38.00
C ASP A 76 -1.54 13.88 39.23
N ASP A 77 -2.31 14.03 40.33
CA ASP A 77 -2.14 13.24 41.55
C ASP A 77 -2.36 11.74 41.27
N ALA A 78 -3.37 11.38 40.48
CA ALA A 78 -3.61 9.99 40.09
C ALA A 78 -2.46 9.42 39.23
N ILE A 79 -1.95 10.20 38.27
CA ILE A 79 -0.80 9.81 37.44
C ILE A 79 0.46 9.66 38.29
N GLN A 80 0.68 10.56 39.26
CA GLN A 80 1.82 10.46 40.17
C GLN A 80 1.73 9.21 41.05
N LYS A 81 0.56 8.89 41.61
CA LYS A 81 0.36 7.68 42.42
C LYS A 81 0.68 6.39 41.68
N VAL A 82 0.39 6.35 40.37
CA VAL A 82 0.78 5.22 39.51
C VAL A 82 2.29 5.23 39.24
N LYS A 83 2.90 6.39 38.98
CA LYS A 83 4.36 6.51 38.73
C LYS A 83 5.22 6.19 39.96
N THR A 84 4.75 6.51 41.15
CA THR A 84 5.44 6.23 42.42
C THR A 84 5.23 4.80 42.92
N GLY A 85 4.36 4.03 42.26
CA GLY A 85 4.02 2.65 42.63
C GLY A 85 3.11 2.55 43.86
N GLU A 86 2.49 3.64 44.29
CA GLU A 86 1.48 3.64 45.37
C GLU A 86 0.18 2.94 44.92
N ILE A 87 -0.11 3.01 43.62
CA ILE A 87 -1.15 2.22 42.95
C ILE A 87 -0.48 1.35 41.89
N ASP A 88 -0.65 0.04 42.00
CA ASP A 88 -0.15 -0.90 41.00
C ASP A 88 -0.96 -0.79 39.70
N SER A 89 -0.26 -0.58 38.59
CA SER A 89 -0.86 -0.51 37.26
C SER A 89 -1.52 -1.82 36.86
N ASP A 90 -0.97 -2.96 37.29
CA ASP A 90 -1.48 -4.28 36.91
C ASP A 90 -2.83 -4.55 37.56
N ASP A 91 -3.04 -4.10 38.80
CA ASP A 91 -4.31 -4.23 39.50
C ASP A 91 -5.40 -3.32 38.91
N LEU A 92 -5.05 -2.10 38.47
CA LEU A 92 -5.97 -1.23 37.73
C LEU A 92 -6.40 -1.88 36.40
N ILE A 93 -5.45 -2.45 35.65
CA ILE A 93 -5.74 -3.16 34.41
C ILE A 93 -6.67 -4.35 34.70
N ARG A 94 -6.39 -5.14 35.73
CA ARG A 94 -7.24 -6.28 36.13
C ARG A 94 -8.67 -5.88 36.49
N GLN A 95 -8.88 -4.69 37.06
CA GLN A 95 -10.22 -4.17 37.37
C GLN A 95 -10.92 -3.58 36.14
N TRP A 96 -10.19 -2.85 35.30
CA TRP A 96 -10.75 -2.20 34.11
C TRP A 96 -11.08 -3.17 32.98
N LEU A 97 -10.23 -4.18 32.76
CA LEU A 97 -10.39 -5.15 31.67
C LEU A 97 -11.77 -5.84 31.67
N PRO A 98 -12.30 -6.38 32.80
CA PRO A 98 -13.62 -7.00 32.81
C PRO A 98 -14.75 -5.99 32.61
N VAL A 99 -14.67 -4.80 33.22
CA VAL A 99 -15.69 -3.74 33.08
C VAL A 99 -15.77 -3.26 31.64
N TYR A 100 -14.62 -2.94 31.04
CA TYR A 100 -14.51 -2.55 29.64
C TYR A 100 -15.01 -3.66 28.70
N SER A 101 -14.62 -4.91 28.95
CA SER A 101 -15.07 -6.05 28.13
C SER A 101 -16.58 -6.27 28.23
N GLN A 102 -17.17 -6.07 29.41
CA GLN A 102 -18.61 -6.21 29.63
C GLN A 102 -19.40 -5.08 28.98
N GLU A 103 -18.95 -3.84 29.12
CA GLU A 103 -19.51 -2.67 28.42
C GLU A 103 -19.44 -2.84 26.90
N LEU A 104 -18.28 -3.24 26.37
CA LEU A 104 -18.10 -3.52 24.95
C LEU A 104 -19.06 -4.61 24.48
N LYS A 105 -19.22 -5.71 25.22
CA LYS A 105 -20.19 -6.77 24.88
C LYS A 105 -21.64 -6.30 24.92
N SER A 106 -21.97 -5.38 25.82
CA SER A 106 -23.35 -4.94 26.08
C SER A 106 -23.82 -3.87 25.09
N TYR A 107 -22.90 -2.99 24.65
CA TYR A 107 -23.26 -1.80 23.87
C TYR A 107 -22.55 -1.68 22.52
N ALA A 108 -21.44 -2.39 22.29
CA ALA A 108 -20.80 -2.37 20.98
C ALA A 108 -21.54 -3.31 20.02
N LYS A 109 -21.72 -2.87 18.78
CA LYS A 109 -22.14 -3.77 17.70
C LYS A 109 -21.05 -4.84 17.55
N PRO A 110 -21.38 -6.14 17.54
CA PRO A 110 -20.38 -7.17 17.32
C PRO A 110 -19.69 -6.90 15.98
N TYR A 111 -18.36 -6.79 16.00
CA TYR A 111 -17.58 -6.65 14.77
C TYR A 111 -17.85 -7.88 13.90
N GLN A 112 -18.61 -7.69 12.82
CA GLN A 112 -18.86 -8.74 11.86
C GLN A 112 -17.79 -8.66 10.79
N LEU A 113 -16.93 -9.66 10.73
CA LEU A 113 -15.94 -9.81 9.67
C LEU A 113 -16.65 -9.72 8.31
N SER A 114 -16.09 -8.91 7.42
CA SER A 114 -16.50 -8.84 6.01
C SER A 114 -16.40 -10.22 5.37
N LYS A 115 -17.16 -10.45 4.28
CA LYS A 115 -17.05 -11.68 3.47
C LYS A 115 -15.60 -11.93 3.03
N ASP A 116 -14.88 -10.86 2.69
CA ASP A 116 -13.47 -10.95 2.26
C ASP A 116 -12.52 -11.27 3.42
N GLU A 117 -12.77 -10.73 4.61
CA GLU A 117 -11.94 -11.03 5.79
C GLU A 117 -12.13 -12.48 6.24
N LYS A 118 -13.37 -12.99 6.19
CA LYS A 118 -13.67 -14.40 6.45
C LYS A 118 -12.98 -15.31 5.43
N PHE A 119 -13.03 -14.95 4.15
CA PHE A 119 -12.34 -15.72 3.11
C PHE A 119 -10.82 -15.73 3.33
N ALA A 120 -10.23 -14.59 3.69
CA ALA A 120 -8.81 -14.47 3.98
C ALA A 120 -8.37 -15.39 5.12
N GLU A 121 -9.12 -15.40 6.23
CA GLU A 121 -8.85 -16.27 7.38
C GLU A 121 -8.93 -17.75 7.00
N VAL A 122 -10.00 -18.13 6.27
CA VAL A 122 -10.21 -19.51 5.82
C VAL A 122 -9.08 -19.96 4.89
N TYR A 123 -8.73 -19.15 3.90
CA TYR A 123 -7.64 -19.45 2.98
C TYR A 123 -6.31 -19.59 3.70
N HIS A 124 -5.98 -18.67 4.60
CA HIS A 124 -4.73 -18.71 5.37
C HIS A 124 -4.62 -19.98 6.21
N ASN A 125 -5.72 -20.45 6.81
CA ASN A 125 -5.72 -21.72 7.53
C ASN A 125 -5.47 -22.91 6.60
N LEU A 126 -6.08 -22.92 5.40
CA LEU A 126 -5.95 -24.03 4.46
C LEU A 126 -4.61 -24.07 3.73
N ILE A 127 -4.01 -22.93 3.39
CA ILE A 127 -2.73 -22.86 2.68
C ILE A 127 -1.56 -23.38 3.54
N HIS A 128 -1.70 -23.31 4.87
CA HIS A 128 -0.75 -23.91 5.82
C HIS A 128 -1.15 -25.34 6.26
N SER A 129 -2.25 -25.85 5.72
CA SER A 129 -2.69 -27.23 5.93
C SER A 129 -2.22 -28.12 4.79
N PRO A 130 -2.44 -29.44 4.89
CA PRO A 130 -2.18 -30.33 3.76
C PRO A 130 -2.93 -29.93 2.47
N ALA A 131 -4.06 -29.22 2.55
CA ALA A 131 -4.85 -28.79 1.37
C ALA A 131 -4.11 -27.86 0.38
N LEU A 132 -2.93 -27.33 0.76
CA LEU A 132 -2.05 -26.48 -0.03
C LEU A 132 -1.89 -26.91 -1.50
N GLU A 133 -1.50 -28.16 -1.75
CA GLU A 133 -1.25 -28.64 -3.12
C GLU A 133 -2.52 -28.58 -3.97
N THR A 134 -3.67 -28.90 -3.37
CA THR A 134 -4.95 -28.89 -4.08
C THR A 134 -5.40 -27.47 -4.40
N LEU A 135 -5.18 -26.51 -3.50
CA LEU A 135 -5.42 -25.08 -3.75
C LEU A 135 -4.62 -24.60 -4.97
N LEU A 136 -3.31 -24.86 -4.96
CA LEU A 136 -2.41 -24.41 -6.03
C LEU A 136 -2.70 -25.09 -7.37
N ASN A 137 -3.07 -26.38 -7.36
CA ASN A 137 -3.43 -27.08 -8.59
C ASN A 137 -4.74 -26.52 -9.18
N LEU A 138 -5.72 -26.19 -8.34
CA LEU A 138 -6.97 -25.59 -8.80
C LEU A 138 -6.72 -24.19 -9.38
N GLU A 139 -5.90 -23.35 -8.73
CA GLU A 139 -5.47 -22.06 -9.28
C GLU A 139 -4.77 -22.23 -10.64
N HIS A 140 -3.92 -23.26 -10.77
CA HIS A 140 -3.23 -23.56 -12.01
C HIS A 140 -4.18 -24.00 -13.13
N GLU A 141 -5.14 -24.89 -12.86
CA GLU A 141 -6.16 -25.32 -13.82
C GLU A 141 -6.98 -24.12 -14.34
N TYR A 142 -7.37 -23.22 -13.44
CA TYR A 142 -8.06 -21.99 -13.83
C TYR A 142 -7.21 -21.08 -14.72
N SER A 143 -5.92 -20.94 -14.42
CA SER A 143 -4.97 -20.21 -15.26
C SER A 143 -4.85 -20.80 -16.67
N LEU A 144 -4.85 -22.13 -16.82
CA LEU A 144 -4.83 -22.78 -18.14
C LEU A 144 -6.11 -22.47 -18.95
N GLY A 145 -7.24 -22.37 -18.28
CA GLY A 145 -8.51 -21.94 -18.88
C GLY A 145 -8.44 -20.50 -19.43
N VAL A 146 -7.88 -19.58 -18.64
CA VAL A 146 -7.68 -18.18 -19.04
C VAL A 146 -6.69 -18.08 -20.20
N ASP A 147 -5.57 -18.81 -20.14
CA ASP A 147 -4.57 -18.87 -21.21
C ASP A 147 -5.17 -19.34 -22.53
N LYS A 148 -6.02 -20.37 -22.49
CA LYS A 148 -6.70 -20.87 -23.69
C LYS A 148 -7.59 -19.80 -24.32
N LEU A 149 -8.44 -19.15 -23.52
CA LEU A 149 -9.34 -18.10 -24.00
C LEU A 149 -8.57 -16.89 -24.54
N THR A 150 -7.47 -16.53 -23.87
CA THR A 150 -6.56 -15.45 -24.29
C THR A 150 -5.92 -15.76 -25.65
N ARG A 151 -5.47 -16.99 -25.87
CA ARG A 151 -4.93 -17.42 -27.18
C ARG A 151 -5.98 -17.41 -28.30
N GLU A 152 -7.21 -17.79 -27.99
CA GLU A 152 -8.33 -17.72 -28.95
C GLU A 152 -8.63 -16.26 -29.33
N ARG A 153 -8.69 -15.35 -28.35
CA ARG A 153 -8.79 -13.90 -28.58
C ARG A 153 -7.66 -13.40 -29.49
N ASP A 154 -6.41 -13.69 -29.13
CA ASP A 154 -5.24 -13.17 -29.86
C ASP A 154 -5.22 -13.67 -31.31
N ARG A 155 -5.60 -14.93 -31.54
CA ARG A 155 -5.74 -15.49 -32.88
C ARG A 155 -6.83 -14.79 -33.69
N ASP A 156 -7.98 -14.55 -33.09
CA ASP A 156 -9.13 -13.94 -33.77
C ASP A 156 -8.87 -12.44 -34.06
N LEU A 157 -8.21 -11.73 -33.15
CA LEU A 157 -7.75 -10.35 -33.39
C LEU A 157 -6.68 -10.29 -34.47
N GLN A 158 -5.72 -11.22 -34.49
CA GLN A 158 -4.71 -11.29 -35.53
C GLN A 158 -5.35 -11.53 -36.91
N HIS A 159 -6.26 -12.50 -37.01
CA HIS A 159 -6.98 -12.77 -38.25
C HIS A 159 -7.80 -11.57 -38.73
N LEU A 160 -8.44 -10.84 -37.81
CA LEU A 160 -9.15 -9.60 -38.14
C LEU A 160 -8.19 -8.53 -38.66
N GLN A 161 -7.05 -8.32 -38.00
CA GLN A 161 -6.03 -7.35 -38.42
C GLN A 161 -5.44 -7.69 -39.80
N ASP A 162 -5.12 -8.96 -40.06
CA ASP A 162 -4.57 -9.41 -41.34
C ASP A 162 -5.56 -9.17 -42.48
N LYS A 163 -6.85 -9.46 -42.25
CA LYS A 163 -7.91 -9.16 -43.22
C LYS A 163 -8.07 -7.66 -43.46
N GLN A 164 -8.13 -6.87 -42.38
CA GLN A 164 -8.26 -5.41 -42.48
C GLN A 164 -7.08 -4.77 -43.22
N ARG A 165 -5.87 -5.29 -43.00
CA ARG A 165 -4.66 -4.87 -43.70
C ARG A 165 -4.73 -5.16 -45.19
N ALA A 166 -5.15 -6.37 -45.58
CA ALA A 166 -5.34 -6.73 -46.98
C ALA A 166 -6.40 -5.84 -47.66
N ASP A 167 -7.55 -5.64 -47.02
CA ASP A 167 -8.62 -4.78 -47.53
C ASP A 167 -8.16 -3.31 -47.70
N MET A 168 -7.34 -2.80 -46.76
CA MET A 168 -6.79 -1.44 -46.83
C MET A 168 -5.71 -1.31 -47.91
N ASP A 169 -4.84 -2.30 -48.06
CA ASP A 169 -3.82 -2.33 -49.10
C ASP A 169 -4.46 -2.36 -50.51
N GLU A 170 -5.53 -3.14 -50.70
CA GLU A 170 -6.30 -3.17 -51.95
C GLU A 170 -6.98 -1.81 -52.22
N ALA A 171 -7.58 -1.19 -51.20
CA ALA A 171 -8.20 0.12 -51.32
C ALA A 171 -7.17 1.20 -51.68
N LEU A 172 -5.98 1.18 -51.07
CA LEU A 172 -4.87 2.11 -51.32
C LEU A 172 -4.25 1.95 -52.70
N GLN A 173 -4.20 0.72 -53.25
CA GLN A 173 -3.70 0.49 -54.61
C GLN A 173 -4.66 1.00 -55.69
N ASN A 174 -5.96 1.08 -55.38
CA ASN A 174 -7.02 1.45 -56.33
C ASN A 174 -7.55 2.88 -56.14
N VAL A 175 -6.83 3.72 -55.38
CA VAL A 175 -7.18 5.12 -55.13
C VAL A 175 -7.12 5.92 -56.42
N GLY A 176 -8.17 6.68 -56.70
CA GLY A 176 -8.30 7.49 -57.92
C GLY A 176 -8.82 6.73 -59.14
N SER A 177 -8.89 5.39 -59.10
CA SER A 177 -9.59 4.57 -60.11
C SER A 177 -10.97 4.10 -59.64
N ILE A 178 -11.02 3.41 -58.49
CA ILE A 178 -12.24 2.76 -57.97
C ILE A 178 -12.69 3.42 -56.66
N TYR A 179 -11.74 3.80 -55.80
CA TYR A 179 -12.01 4.40 -54.49
C TYR A 179 -11.57 5.86 -54.42
N LYS A 180 -12.35 6.68 -53.72
CA LYS A 180 -11.96 8.04 -53.33
C LYS A 180 -11.36 8.04 -51.92
N ASP A 181 -10.64 9.10 -51.59
CA ASP A 181 -10.06 9.28 -50.25
C ASP A 181 -11.12 9.24 -49.13
N GLU A 182 -12.34 9.71 -49.41
CA GLU A 182 -13.48 9.62 -48.49
C GLU A 182 -13.87 8.16 -48.21
N ASP A 183 -13.83 7.29 -49.22
CA ASP A 183 -14.17 5.86 -49.08
C ASP A 183 -13.13 5.12 -48.23
N ILE A 184 -11.85 5.51 -48.33
CA ILE A 184 -10.76 4.96 -47.51
C ILE A 184 -10.94 5.35 -46.04
N ASN A 185 -11.31 6.60 -45.77
CA ASN A 185 -11.59 7.05 -44.41
C ASN A 185 -12.80 6.33 -43.80
N LEU A 186 -13.87 6.12 -44.57
CA LEU A 186 -15.03 5.34 -44.14
C LEU A 186 -14.66 3.87 -43.87
N LEU A 187 -13.80 3.28 -44.72
CA LEU A 187 -13.29 1.93 -44.51
C LEU A 187 -12.48 1.85 -43.20
N ALA A 188 -11.56 2.79 -42.97
CA ALA A 188 -10.77 2.84 -41.74
C ALA A 188 -11.65 3.00 -40.49
N GLN A 189 -12.68 3.84 -40.56
CA GLN A 189 -13.64 3.99 -39.46
C GLN A 189 -14.40 2.68 -39.19
N LYS A 190 -14.90 2.01 -40.23
CA LYS A 190 -15.59 0.73 -40.10
C LYS A 190 -14.68 -0.37 -39.53
N GLN A 191 -13.42 -0.39 -39.95
CA GLN A 191 -12.44 -1.33 -39.42
C GLN A 191 -12.17 -1.07 -37.92
N PHE A 192 -12.03 0.20 -37.53
CA PHE A 192 -11.89 0.59 -36.13
C PHE A 192 -13.09 0.16 -35.27
N GLU A 193 -14.31 0.44 -35.73
CA GLU A 193 -15.56 0.02 -35.05
C GLU A 193 -15.64 -1.51 -34.90
N ASN A 194 -15.32 -2.25 -35.96
CA ASN A 194 -15.29 -3.72 -35.92
C ASN A 194 -14.28 -4.26 -34.90
N THR A 195 -13.07 -3.69 -34.86
CA THR A 195 -12.04 -4.08 -33.89
C THR A 195 -12.52 -3.81 -32.47
N GLN A 196 -13.13 -2.66 -32.19
CA GLN A 196 -13.69 -2.35 -30.86
C GLN A 196 -14.79 -3.33 -30.44
N ILE A 197 -15.68 -3.74 -31.36
CA ILE A 197 -16.74 -4.70 -31.06
C ILE A 197 -16.13 -6.06 -30.68
N VAL A 198 -15.13 -6.53 -31.44
CA VAL A 198 -14.48 -7.82 -31.19
C VAL A 198 -13.68 -7.77 -29.88
N GLU A 199 -12.92 -6.71 -29.63
CA GLU A 199 -12.23 -6.50 -28.36
C GLU A 199 -13.22 -6.46 -27.19
N GLY A 200 -14.32 -5.71 -27.30
CA GLY A 200 -15.34 -5.62 -26.27
C GLY A 200 -16.00 -6.96 -25.95
N LYS A 201 -16.27 -7.78 -26.98
CA LYS A 201 -16.76 -9.16 -26.81
C LYS A 201 -15.77 -9.99 -26.00
N TRP A 202 -14.51 -10.02 -26.40
CA TRP A 202 -13.47 -10.81 -25.71
C TRP A 202 -13.21 -10.31 -24.29
N SER A 203 -13.20 -9.01 -24.06
CA SER A 203 -13.10 -8.43 -22.71
C SER A 203 -14.28 -8.86 -21.82
N SER A 204 -15.49 -8.96 -22.38
CA SER A 204 -16.66 -9.45 -21.65
C SER A 204 -16.56 -10.93 -21.33
N GLU A 205 -16.13 -11.77 -22.28
CA GLU A 205 -15.96 -13.22 -22.08
C GLU A 205 -14.87 -13.52 -21.05
N LEU A 206 -13.72 -12.84 -21.13
CA LEU A 206 -12.64 -12.96 -20.15
C LEU A 206 -13.09 -12.54 -18.75
N ARG A 207 -13.82 -11.42 -18.64
CA ARG A 207 -14.36 -10.95 -17.35
C ARG A 207 -15.34 -11.96 -16.76
N ALA A 208 -16.24 -12.51 -17.57
CA ALA A 208 -17.19 -13.53 -17.13
C ALA A 208 -16.47 -14.79 -16.64
N LEU A 209 -15.43 -15.23 -17.34
CA LEU A 209 -14.60 -16.36 -16.92
C LEU A 209 -13.91 -16.07 -15.58
N HIS A 210 -13.26 -14.91 -15.43
CA HIS A 210 -12.58 -14.54 -14.17
C HIS A 210 -13.57 -14.50 -12.99
N GLU A 211 -14.76 -13.94 -13.18
CA GLU A 211 -15.79 -13.87 -12.14
C GLU A 211 -16.31 -15.26 -11.78
N GLN A 212 -16.58 -16.11 -12.77
CA GLN A 212 -17.00 -17.49 -12.55
C GLN A 212 -15.94 -18.27 -11.75
N GLN A 213 -14.69 -18.29 -12.22
CA GLN A 213 -13.59 -18.98 -11.57
C GLN A 213 -13.37 -18.47 -10.14
N LYS A 214 -13.48 -17.15 -9.93
CA LYS A 214 -13.36 -16.54 -8.61
C LYS A 214 -14.44 -17.03 -7.63
N ASN A 215 -15.68 -17.07 -8.08
CA ASN A 215 -16.80 -17.49 -7.24
C ASN A 215 -16.71 -18.99 -6.91
N GLU A 216 -16.47 -19.83 -7.91
CA GLU A 216 -16.29 -21.28 -7.73
C GLU A 216 -15.12 -21.60 -6.78
N TYR A 217 -13.98 -20.93 -6.96
CA TYR A 217 -12.82 -21.10 -6.08
C TYR A 217 -13.14 -20.73 -4.63
N ARG A 218 -13.79 -19.59 -4.41
CA ARG A 218 -14.15 -19.13 -3.07
C ARG A 218 -15.12 -20.10 -2.39
N GLU A 219 -16.14 -20.57 -3.11
CA GLU A 219 -17.09 -21.56 -2.60
C GLU A 219 -16.39 -22.87 -2.23
N TRP A 220 -15.49 -23.35 -3.10
CA TRP A 220 -14.71 -24.56 -2.85
C TRP A 220 -13.81 -24.44 -1.62
N VAL A 221 -13.12 -23.31 -1.46
CA VAL A 221 -12.27 -23.01 -0.28
C VAL A 221 -13.07 -23.07 1.01
N PHE A 222 -14.27 -22.47 1.04
CA PHE A 222 -15.14 -22.55 2.21
C PHE A 222 -15.60 -23.97 2.49
N GLN A 223 -16.00 -24.73 1.45
CA GLN A 223 -16.45 -26.11 1.60
C GLN A 223 -15.35 -27.01 2.20
N VAL A 224 -14.13 -26.94 1.66
CA VAL A 224 -12.97 -27.71 2.16
C VAL A 224 -12.67 -27.38 3.63
N HIS A 225 -12.77 -26.11 4.00
CA HIS A 225 -12.52 -25.68 5.37
C HIS A 225 -13.58 -26.18 6.36
N GLU A 226 -14.87 -26.11 5.98
CA GLU A 226 -15.94 -26.64 6.83
C GLU A 226 -15.83 -28.16 7.01
N ASP A 227 -15.49 -28.90 5.95
CA ASP A 227 -15.27 -30.35 6.04
C ASP A 227 -14.04 -30.70 6.89
N SER A 228 -13.02 -29.82 6.93
CA SER A 228 -11.77 -30.03 7.68
C SER A 228 -11.88 -29.68 9.17
N LYS A 229 -12.85 -28.84 9.59
CA LYS A 229 -13.07 -28.47 11.01
C LYS A 229 -13.43 -29.66 11.92
N GLY A 230 -13.83 -30.79 11.36
CA GLY A 230 -14.27 -31.98 12.11
C GLY A 230 -13.16 -32.90 12.66
N LYS A 231 -11.87 -32.51 12.62
CA LYS A 231 -10.71 -33.43 12.86
C LYS A 231 -10.69 -34.67 11.95
N ALA A 232 -11.48 -34.66 10.88
CA ALA A 232 -11.42 -35.68 9.86
C ALA A 232 -10.14 -35.48 9.03
N PRO A 233 -9.50 -36.55 8.53
CA PRO A 233 -8.52 -36.39 7.46
C PRO A 233 -9.18 -35.65 6.28
N LEU A 234 -8.38 -34.96 5.46
CA LEU A 234 -8.88 -34.18 4.31
C LEU A 234 -9.99 -34.93 3.55
N PRO A 235 -11.01 -34.24 2.99
CA PRO A 235 -12.10 -34.92 2.29
C PRO A 235 -11.58 -35.92 1.25
N ALA A 236 -12.25 -37.07 1.10
CA ALA A 236 -11.78 -38.15 0.22
C ALA A 236 -11.57 -37.71 -1.24
N TYR A 237 -12.31 -36.70 -1.71
CA TYR A 237 -12.11 -36.11 -3.03
C TYR A 237 -10.82 -35.28 -3.11
N VAL A 238 -10.48 -34.51 -2.06
CA VAL A 238 -9.21 -33.75 -1.95
C VAL A 238 -8.03 -34.71 -1.89
N GLN A 239 -8.16 -35.80 -1.13
CA GLN A 239 -7.13 -36.86 -1.10
C GLN A 239 -6.94 -37.52 -2.46
N ARG A 240 -8.02 -37.74 -3.22
CA ARG A 240 -7.96 -38.28 -4.58
C ARG A 240 -7.28 -37.31 -5.54
N LEU A 241 -7.61 -36.03 -5.49
CA LEU A 241 -6.93 -34.98 -6.26
C LEU A 241 -5.43 -34.94 -5.94
N ARG A 242 -5.06 -34.97 -4.66
CA ARG A 242 -3.64 -35.09 -4.27
C ARG A 242 -2.99 -36.34 -4.84
N SER A 243 -3.65 -37.50 -4.76
CA SER A 243 -3.06 -38.75 -5.24
C SER A 243 -2.74 -38.71 -6.74
N LEU A 244 -3.58 -38.03 -7.53
CA LEU A 244 -3.36 -37.77 -8.96
C LEU A 244 -2.21 -36.79 -9.21
N SER A 245 -2.02 -35.80 -8.33
CA SER A 245 -0.87 -34.90 -8.37
C SER A 245 0.42 -35.57 -7.91
N SER A 246 0.37 -36.55 -7.01
CA SER A 246 1.55 -37.28 -6.53
C SER A 246 2.09 -38.31 -7.53
N THR A 247 1.34 -38.61 -8.60
CA THR A 247 1.77 -39.49 -9.70
C THR A 247 2.56 -38.75 -10.80
N LEU A 248 2.94 -37.49 -10.57
CA LEU A 248 3.81 -36.74 -11.46
C LEU A 248 5.20 -37.41 -11.57
N PRO A 249 5.77 -37.56 -12.79
CA PRO A 249 7.13 -38.07 -12.96
C PRO A 249 8.13 -37.23 -12.16
N ASP A 250 9.11 -37.87 -11.53
CA ASP A 250 10.21 -37.14 -10.87
C ASP A 250 10.99 -36.37 -11.95
N ALA A 251 11.12 -35.05 -11.77
CA ALA A 251 11.75 -34.18 -12.75
C ALA A 251 13.18 -34.64 -13.01
N GLY A 252 13.49 -34.88 -14.30
CA GLY A 252 14.86 -35.13 -14.73
C GLY A 252 15.78 -33.99 -14.29
N VAL A 253 17.05 -34.30 -14.01
CA VAL A 253 18.03 -33.33 -13.48
C VAL A 253 18.17 -32.09 -14.38
N ASP A 254 17.97 -32.25 -15.69
CA ASP A 254 17.96 -31.17 -16.69
C ASP A 254 16.71 -30.26 -16.61
N GLU A 255 15.54 -30.79 -16.23
CA GLU A 255 14.30 -30.02 -16.10
C GLU A 255 14.29 -29.16 -14.82
N ARG A 256 15.03 -29.57 -13.78
CA ARG A 256 15.27 -28.77 -12.57
C ARG A 256 16.23 -27.60 -12.82
N GLN A 257 16.94 -27.59 -13.96
CA GLN A 257 17.98 -26.62 -14.31
C GLN A 257 17.53 -25.52 -15.27
N ALA A 258 16.23 -25.41 -15.61
CA ALA A 258 15.70 -24.26 -16.34
C ALA A 258 15.68 -22.97 -15.48
N HIS A 259 16.68 -22.78 -14.61
CA HIS A 259 17.09 -21.46 -14.18
C HIS A 259 17.59 -20.73 -15.42
N VAL A 260 16.78 -19.80 -15.93
CA VAL A 260 17.34 -18.67 -16.69
C VAL A 260 18.45 -18.10 -15.80
N THR A 261 19.70 -18.23 -16.23
CA THR A 261 20.90 -17.72 -15.54
C THR A 261 20.78 -16.21 -15.43
N ARG A 262 20.04 -15.72 -14.44
CA ARG A 262 19.92 -14.29 -14.15
C ARG A 262 21.10 -13.90 -13.28
N LEU A 263 21.76 -12.79 -13.62
CA LEU A 263 22.78 -12.23 -12.75
C LEU A 263 22.11 -11.78 -11.46
N GLU A 264 22.55 -12.38 -10.36
CA GLU A 264 21.97 -12.19 -9.06
C GLU A 264 23.04 -12.29 -7.98
N GLU A 265 23.10 -11.28 -7.12
CA GLU A 265 23.97 -11.28 -5.95
C GLU A 265 23.19 -10.85 -4.70
N SER A 266 23.48 -11.48 -3.57
CA SER A 266 22.82 -11.21 -2.28
C SER A 266 23.83 -10.82 -1.22
N PHE A 267 23.47 -9.83 -0.41
CA PHE A 267 24.32 -9.24 0.62
C PHE A 267 23.55 -9.13 1.92
N THR A 268 24.20 -9.51 3.01
CA THR A 268 23.70 -9.22 4.36
C THR A 268 24.42 -8.00 4.91
N ILE A 269 23.66 -6.99 5.30
CA ILE A 269 24.15 -5.69 5.73
C ILE A 269 23.75 -5.40 7.18
N HIS A 270 24.54 -4.56 7.85
CA HIS A 270 24.17 -3.98 9.14
C HIS A 270 23.94 -2.48 9.01
N LEU A 271 22.80 -2.00 9.51
CA LEU A 271 22.45 -0.59 9.57
C LEU A 271 22.35 -0.10 11.01
N GLY A 272 22.75 1.14 11.26
CA GLY A 272 22.76 1.75 12.59
C GLY A 272 24.14 1.79 13.25
N ALA A 273 24.41 2.87 14.01
CA ALA A 273 25.67 3.05 14.72
C ALA A 273 25.68 2.41 16.11
N GLN A 274 24.57 2.50 16.84
CA GLN A 274 24.40 2.00 18.21
C GLN A 274 23.60 0.69 18.24
N MET A 275 22.36 0.69 17.71
CA MET A 275 21.55 -0.52 17.54
C MET A 275 21.69 -1.03 16.10
N LYS A 276 22.59 -2.00 15.90
CA LYS A 276 22.80 -2.59 14.57
C LYS A 276 21.64 -3.52 14.22
N THR A 277 20.94 -3.21 13.15
CA THR A 277 19.89 -4.06 12.58
C THR A 277 20.41 -4.74 11.32
N THR A 278 20.13 -6.04 11.20
CA THR A 278 20.56 -6.85 10.05
C THR A 278 19.48 -6.82 8.99
N HIS A 279 19.86 -6.55 7.74
CA HIS A 279 18.97 -6.50 6.59
C HIS A 279 19.59 -7.24 5.40
N ASN A 280 18.77 -7.64 4.44
CA ASN A 280 19.26 -8.26 3.21
C ASN A 280 19.10 -7.29 2.03
N LEU A 281 20.16 -7.18 1.23
CA LEU A 281 20.11 -6.55 -0.07
C LEU A 281 20.27 -7.61 -1.15
N ARG A 282 19.57 -7.45 -2.26
CA ARG A 282 19.69 -8.33 -3.43
C ARG A 282 19.84 -7.48 -4.67
N LEU A 283 20.78 -7.76 -5.54
CA LEU A 283 20.94 -7.11 -6.83
C LEU A 283 20.58 -8.11 -7.93
N LEU A 284 19.67 -7.77 -8.83
CA LEU A 284 19.27 -8.64 -9.95
C LEU A 284 19.25 -7.90 -11.27
N CYS A 285 19.66 -8.60 -12.32
CA CYS A 285 19.46 -8.19 -13.71
C CYS A 285 18.30 -8.98 -14.33
N THR A 286 17.13 -8.35 -14.45
CA THR A 286 15.96 -8.93 -15.12
C THR A 286 14.96 -7.86 -15.54
N ASP A 287 14.01 -8.24 -16.42
CA ASP A 287 12.85 -7.41 -16.72
C ASP A 287 11.97 -7.39 -15.47
N ILE A 288 11.46 -6.21 -15.12
CA ILE A 288 10.59 -6.01 -13.98
C ILE A 288 9.29 -6.82 -14.11
N LEU A 289 8.76 -6.95 -15.33
CA LEU A 289 7.54 -7.67 -15.60
C LEU A 289 7.71 -9.18 -15.50
N ASP A 290 8.94 -9.68 -15.61
CA ASP A 290 9.23 -11.10 -15.43
C ASP A 290 9.10 -11.56 -13.98
N LEU A 291 9.17 -10.64 -13.01
CA LEU A 291 8.84 -10.92 -11.60
C LEU A 291 7.33 -11.06 -11.37
N CYS A 292 6.53 -10.52 -12.30
CA CYS A 292 5.07 -10.56 -12.24
C CYS A 292 4.51 -11.82 -12.93
N ARG A 293 5.20 -12.32 -13.96
CA ARG A 293 4.74 -13.45 -14.79
C ARG A 293 5.00 -14.81 -14.15
N HIS A 294 4.01 -15.70 -14.23
CA HIS A 294 4.26 -17.13 -14.03
C HIS A 294 5.00 -17.66 -15.25
N LYS A 295 6.14 -18.30 -15.07
CA LYS A 295 6.80 -19.00 -16.19
C LYS A 295 6.29 -20.44 -16.22
N PRO A 296 5.93 -20.98 -17.39
CA PRO A 296 5.52 -22.36 -17.49
C PRO A 296 6.70 -23.25 -17.07
N HIS A 297 6.56 -23.98 -15.97
CA HIS A 297 7.52 -25.01 -15.59
C HIS A 297 6.94 -26.34 -16.06
N THR A 298 7.54 -26.94 -17.07
CA THR A 298 7.17 -28.29 -17.53
C THR A 298 8.10 -29.31 -16.92
N VAL A 299 7.55 -30.36 -16.32
CA VAL A 299 8.27 -31.52 -15.81
C VAL A 299 7.65 -32.76 -16.44
N GLY A 300 8.43 -33.56 -17.17
CA GLY A 300 7.94 -34.78 -17.81
C GLY A 300 6.78 -34.56 -18.79
N GLY A 301 6.71 -33.37 -19.41
CA GLY A 301 5.60 -32.98 -20.31
C GLY A 301 4.33 -32.46 -19.62
N MET A 302 4.30 -32.41 -18.29
CA MET A 302 3.22 -31.80 -17.51
C MET A 302 3.63 -30.44 -16.97
N VAL A 303 2.75 -29.44 -17.06
CA VAL A 303 3.00 -28.11 -16.49
C VAL A 303 2.74 -28.17 -14.98
N ILE A 304 3.71 -27.78 -14.16
CA ILE A 304 3.66 -27.79 -12.69
C ILE A 304 3.73 -26.35 -12.16
N PRO A 305 3.02 -26.02 -11.06
CA PRO A 305 3.15 -24.74 -10.38
C PRO A 305 4.60 -24.44 -9.93
N GLN A 306 5.05 -23.20 -10.11
CA GLN A 306 6.40 -22.79 -9.72
C GLN A 306 6.60 -22.74 -8.19
N PRO A 307 7.81 -23.05 -7.68
CA PRO A 307 8.12 -22.89 -6.25
C PRO A 307 7.93 -21.45 -5.74
N GLN A 308 8.20 -20.44 -6.57
CA GLN A 308 7.98 -19.03 -6.23
C GLN A 308 6.50 -18.73 -5.97
N ARG A 309 5.60 -19.37 -6.74
CA ARG A 309 4.15 -19.23 -6.56
C ARG A 309 3.68 -19.80 -5.23
N LEU A 310 4.26 -20.93 -4.83
CA LEU A 310 4.00 -21.51 -3.51
C LEU A 310 4.38 -20.52 -2.39
N GLN A 311 5.57 -19.92 -2.50
CA GLN A 311 6.05 -18.97 -1.49
C GLN A 311 5.14 -17.73 -1.38
N THR A 312 4.68 -17.17 -2.50
CA THR A 312 3.78 -16.01 -2.49
C THR A 312 2.38 -16.36 -2.00
N ALA A 313 1.81 -17.49 -2.42
CA ALA A 313 0.51 -17.96 -1.90
C ALA A 313 0.53 -18.14 -0.37
N MET A 314 1.61 -18.71 0.18
CA MET A 314 1.75 -18.90 1.62
C MET A 314 1.92 -17.59 2.40
N SER A 315 2.41 -16.51 1.78
CA SER A 315 2.64 -15.23 2.46
C SER A 315 1.57 -14.17 2.22
N LEU A 316 0.60 -14.42 1.35
CA LEU A 316 -0.45 -13.48 0.94
C LEU A 316 -1.21 -12.80 2.10
N TYR A 317 -1.45 -13.52 3.20
CA TYR A 317 -2.11 -13.02 4.41
C TYR A 317 -1.20 -13.02 5.65
N SER A 318 0.12 -13.06 5.45
CA SER A 318 1.11 -12.96 6.52
C SER A 318 1.80 -11.59 6.54
N ASN A 319 2.72 -11.40 7.46
CA ASN A 319 3.60 -10.23 7.58
C ASN A 319 4.84 -10.31 6.66
N ASN A 320 4.84 -11.21 5.67
CA ASN A 320 5.96 -11.42 4.76
C ASN A 320 5.56 -11.11 3.30
N LEU A 321 5.05 -9.89 3.08
CA LEU A 321 4.60 -9.44 1.77
C LEU A 321 5.76 -8.96 0.89
N CYS A 322 5.53 -9.00 -0.42
CA CYS A 322 6.48 -8.59 -1.46
C CYS A 322 5.92 -7.40 -2.24
N GLY A 323 6.63 -6.29 -2.23
CA GLY A 323 6.32 -5.06 -2.95
C GLY A 323 7.22 -4.87 -4.17
N LEU A 324 6.68 -4.23 -5.21
CA LEU A 324 7.40 -3.87 -6.43
C LEU A 324 7.13 -2.40 -6.77
N ILE A 325 8.17 -1.64 -7.12
CA ILE A 325 8.03 -0.28 -7.63
C ILE A 325 8.03 -0.30 -9.16
N LEU A 326 6.91 0.07 -9.78
CA LEU A 326 6.74 0.20 -11.22
C LEU A 326 6.68 1.69 -11.58
N LEU A 327 7.63 2.19 -12.38
CA LEU A 327 7.55 3.55 -12.92
C LEU A 327 6.47 3.60 -14.01
N ALA A 328 5.57 4.57 -13.89
CA ALA A 328 4.40 4.75 -14.73
C ALA A 328 4.28 6.21 -15.19
N ASP A 329 3.50 6.45 -16.24
CA ASP A 329 3.14 7.81 -16.66
C ASP A 329 2.03 8.41 -15.77
N ASN A 330 1.68 9.67 -16.04
CA ASN A 330 0.71 10.45 -15.27
C ASN A 330 -0.77 10.05 -15.48
N ARG A 331 -1.05 9.15 -16.44
CA ARG A 331 -2.40 8.67 -16.73
C ARG A 331 -2.65 7.40 -15.92
N LEU A 332 -3.83 7.28 -15.33
CA LEU A 332 -4.22 6.07 -14.60
C LEU A 332 -4.59 4.90 -15.53
N ASN A 333 -4.81 5.16 -16.82
CA ASN A 333 -5.23 4.14 -17.75
C ASN A 333 -4.08 3.23 -18.22
N SER A 334 -4.38 1.97 -18.53
CA SER A 334 -3.40 0.96 -18.91
C SER A 334 -3.22 0.80 -20.42
N TYR A 335 -3.54 1.82 -21.23
CA TYR A 335 -3.59 1.66 -22.69
C TYR A 335 -2.23 1.64 -23.40
N THR A 336 -1.15 2.08 -22.75
CA THR A 336 0.14 2.30 -23.42
C THR A 336 1.33 1.84 -22.59
N GLY A 337 2.39 1.44 -23.31
CA GLY A 337 3.72 1.19 -22.74
C GLY A 337 3.73 0.05 -21.73
N ILE A 338 4.50 0.24 -20.64
CA ILE A 338 4.68 -0.79 -19.63
C ILE A 338 3.40 -1.14 -18.86
N LYS A 339 2.48 -0.18 -18.67
CA LYS A 339 1.21 -0.42 -17.98
C LYS A 339 0.31 -1.38 -18.76
N GLN A 340 0.31 -1.30 -20.09
CA GLN A 340 -0.44 -2.23 -20.94
C GLN A 340 0.11 -3.65 -20.80
N LYS A 341 1.44 -3.81 -20.91
CA LYS A 341 2.10 -5.09 -20.71
C LYS A 341 1.83 -5.65 -19.30
N PHE A 342 1.83 -4.79 -18.28
CA PHE A 342 1.50 -5.17 -16.90
C PHE A 342 0.04 -5.61 -16.76
N ALA A 343 -0.92 -4.87 -17.33
CA ALA A 343 -2.33 -5.23 -17.31
C ALA A 343 -2.58 -6.60 -17.98
N GLN A 344 -1.93 -6.86 -19.11
CA GLN A 344 -2.01 -8.17 -19.78
C GLN A 344 -1.49 -9.32 -18.89
N ILE A 345 -0.49 -9.07 -18.04
CA ILE A 345 0.02 -10.07 -17.09
C ILE A 345 -0.98 -10.27 -15.94
N CYS A 346 -1.57 -9.19 -15.44
CA CYS A 346 -2.65 -9.29 -14.45
C CYS A 346 -3.87 -10.04 -15.00
N ASP A 347 -4.15 -9.94 -16.30
CA ASP A 347 -5.28 -10.61 -16.95
C ASP A 347 -4.96 -12.03 -17.41
N SER A 348 -3.71 -12.50 -17.33
CA SER A 348 -3.35 -13.86 -17.75
C SER A 348 -3.77 -14.93 -16.73
N SER A 349 -4.23 -14.54 -15.55
CA SER A 349 -4.73 -15.45 -14.52
C SER A 349 -5.74 -14.75 -13.61
N THR A 350 -6.69 -15.50 -13.08
CA THR A 350 -7.75 -14.94 -12.22
C THR A 350 -7.22 -14.54 -10.84
N ASP A 351 -7.59 -13.34 -10.37
CA ASP A 351 -7.34 -12.91 -8.99
C ASP A 351 -8.51 -13.32 -8.05
N PHE A 352 -8.26 -14.34 -7.25
CA PHE A 352 -9.25 -14.92 -6.33
C PHE A 352 -9.48 -14.06 -5.06
N HIS A 353 -8.57 -13.15 -4.73
CA HIS A 353 -8.51 -12.48 -3.42
C HIS A 353 -8.88 -11.01 -3.49
N PHE A 354 -8.42 -10.30 -4.52
CA PHE A 354 -8.59 -8.86 -4.70
C PHE A 354 -9.44 -8.52 -5.93
N PRO A 355 -9.98 -7.31 -6.02
CA PRO A 355 -10.65 -6.84 -7.24
C PRO A 355 -9.70 -6.80 -8.44
N THR A 356 -10.25 -6.87 -9.65
CA THR A 356 -9.47 -6.75 -10.90
C THR A 356 -8.68 -5.44 -10.95
N LEU A 357 -7.62 -5.40 -11.75
CA LEU A 357 -6.79 -4.20 -11.91
C LEU A 357 -7.64 -2.98 -12.30
N ASP A 358 -8.55 -3.13 -13.27
CA ASP A 358 -9.46 -2.06 -13.70
C ASP A 358 -10.31 -1.50 -12.55
N SER A 359 -10.87 -2.39 -11.72
CA SER A 359 -11.69 -1.99 -10.57
C SER A 359 -10.86 -1.24 -9.52
N GLN A 360 -9.61 -1.67 -9.29
CA GLN A 360 -8.68 -0.97 -8.41
C GLN A 360 -8.34 0.42 -8.98
N LEU A 361 -8.04 0.54 -10.28
CA LEU A 361 -7.74 1.81 -10.93
C LEU A 361 -8.92 2.79 -10.90
N GLN A 362 -10.14 2.31 -11.12
CA GLN A 362 -11.35 3.12 -11.01
C GLN A 362 -11.55 3.65 -9.57
N THR A 363 -11.28 2.80 -8.58
CA THR A 363 -11.34 3.20 -7.16
C THR A 363 -10.29 4.28 -6.84
N ILE A 364 -9.08 4.13 -7.38
CA ILE A 364 -8.00 5.12 -7.22
C ILE A 364 -8.39 6.46 -7.87
N GLU A 365 -8.96 6.43 -9.07
CA GLU A 365 -9.43 7.63 -9.78
C GLU A 365 -10.47 8.40 -8.95
N GLN A 366 -11.41 7.69 -8.32
CA GLN A 366 -12.41 8.29 -7.43
C GLN A 366 -11.81 8.93 -6.16
N GLN A 367 -10.61 8.50 -5.75
CA GLN A 367 -9.92 9.00 -4.57
C GLN A 367 -8.99 10.19 -4.86
N LEU A 368 -8.64 10.44 -6.13
CA LEU A 368 -7.76 11.55 -6.52
C LEU A 368 -8.21 12.93 -6.01
N PRO A 369 -9.50 13.32 -6.08
CA PRO A 369 -9.93 14.63 -5.61
C PRO A 369 -9.69 14.81 -4.10
N LYS A 370 -9.95 13.76 -3.31
CA LYS A 370 -9.70 13.77 -1.86
C LYS A 370 -8.21 13.91 -1.55
N ALA A 371 -7.36 13.23 -2.32
CA ALA A 371 -5.91 13.35 -2.18
C ALA A 371 -5.42 14.77 -2.50
N ALA A 372 -5.99 15.41 -3.54
CA ALA A 372 -5.68 16.79 -3.89
C ALA A 372 -6.08 17.78 -2.79
N GLU A 373 -7.24 17.60 -2.17
CA GLU A 373 -7.67 18.42 -1.02
C GLU A 373 -6.73 18.30 0.18
N VAL A 374 -6.28 17.09 0.51
CA VAL A 374 -5.32 16.86 1.61
C VAL A 374 -3.98 17.55 1.32
N LYS A 375 -3.50 17.49 0.06
CA LYS A 375 -2.28 18.20 -0.36
C LYS A 375 -2.45 19.72 -0.25
N ALA A 376 -3.59 20.26 -0.65
CA ALA A 376 -3.87 21.69 -0.55
C ALA A 376 -3.91 22.18 0.90
N LYS A 377 -4.55 21.41 1.80
CA LYS A 377 -4.60 21.72 3.24
C LYS A 377 -3.21 21.75 3.88
N LYS A 378 -2.33 20.80 3.52
CA LYS A 378 -0.95 20.77 4.03
C LYS A 378 -0.09 21.95 3.56
N LYS A 379 -0.36 22.52 2.39
CA LYS A 379 0.32 23.74 1.92
C LYS A 379 -0.15 25.01 2.62
N GLY A 380 -1.35 25.01 3.22
CA GLY A 380 -1.91 26.17 3.93
C GLY A 380 -1.71 26.19 5.45
N GLY A 381 -1.15 25.14 6.03
CA GLY A 381 -0.86 25.04 7.47
C GLY A 381 0.60 25.41 7.77
N ASN A 382 0.79 26.52 8.47
CA ASN A 382 2.08 27.00 8.95
C ASN A 382 2.52 26.14 10.16
N ASP A 383 3.10 24.95 9.93
CA ASP A 383 3.70 24.12 10.98
C ASP A 383 5.21 23.96 10.76
N ASP A 384 5.95 24.55 11.70
CA ASP A 384 7.38 24.85 11.67
C ASP A 384 8.24 23.71 12.26
N MET A 385 7.92 22.43 11.98
CA MET A 385 8.63 21.29 12.59
C MET A 385 9.16 20.23 11.60
N ASP A 386 8.97 20.37 10.29
CA ASP A 386 9.46 19.37 9.30
C ASP A 386 10.16 20.02 8.08
N GLN A 387 10.89 21.14 8.32
CA GLN A 387 11.59 21.93 7.31
C GLN A 387 12.89 21.28 6.77
N LEU A 388 12.79 20.07 6.22
CA LEU A 388 13.84 19.48 5.38
C LEU A 388 13.33 18.88 4.06
N SER A 389 12.07 19.11 3.71
CA SER A 389 11.47 18.57 2.50
C SER A 389 10.61 19.60 1.79
N LEU A 390 10.92 19.85 0.51
CA LEU A 390 10.16 20.65 -0.47
C LEU A 390 10.46 22.16 -0.52
N HIS A 391 11.64 22.51 -1.03
CA HIS A 391 11.81 23.76 -1.78
C HIS A 391 12.09 23.40 -3.25
N SER A 392 11.04 23.30 -4.07
CA SER A 392 11.17 23.29 -5.54
C SER A 392 11.03 24.72 -6.03
N THR A 393 12.15 25.37 -6.33
CA THR A 393 12.18 26.63 -7.07
C THR A 393 11.79 26.37 -8.53
N SER A 394 10.52 26.49 -8.87
CA SER A 394 10.09 26.69 -10.26
C SER A 394 9.69 28.15 -10.43
N SER A 395 10.69 29.00 -10.70
CA SER A 395 10.48 30.35 -11.23
C SER A 395 10.19 30.24 -12.73
N SER A 396 8.91 30.29 -13.10
CA SER A 396 8.49 30.71 -14.44
C SER A 396 7.07 31.25 -14.35
N SER A 397 6.99 32.56 -14.55
CA SER A 397 5.79 33.39 -14.68
C SER A 397 4.81 32.86 -15.72
N SER A 398 3.58 32.58 -15.30
CA SER A 398 2.33 32.96 -16.02
C SER A 398 1.15 32.66 -15.11
N GLU A 399 0.70 33.69 -14.40
CA GLU A 399 -0.61 33.73 -13.77
C GLU A 399 -1.65 33.77 -14.89
N GLU A 400 -2.23 32.64 -15.27
CA GLU A 400 -3.54 32.59 -15.93
C GLU A 400 -4.08 31.15 -16.05
N LYS A 401 -5.22 30.90 -15.38
CA LYS A 401 -6.14 29.73 -15.46
C LYS A 401 -5.92 28.53 -14.52
N GLU A 402 -5.94 28.77 -13.21
CA GLU A 402 -6.36 27.73 -12.24
C GLU A 402 -7.88 27.78 -12.02
N LYS A 403 -8.65 27.26 -12.99
CA LYS A 403 -10.10 27.01 -12.87
C LYS A 403 -10.52 25.59 -13.27
N SER A 404 -9.60 24.63 -13.16
CA SER A 404 -9.88 23.20 -13.22
C SER A 404 -9.00 22.51 -12.19
N GLY A 405 -9.57 22.02 -11.09
CA GLY A 405 -8.85 21.24 -10.09
C GLY A 405 -8.35 19.95 -10.73
N ASP A 406 -7.10 19.97 -11.22
CA ASP A 406 -6.63 18.99 -12.19
C ASP A 406 -6.53 17.62 -11.50
N LYS A 407 -7.36 16.68 -11.97
CA LYS A 407 -7.40 15.26 -11.59
C LYS A 407 -6.16 14.50 -12.08
N LYS A 408 -5.00 15.13 -12.10
CA LYS A 408 -3.78 14.59 -12.71
C LYS A 408 -2.74 14.29 -11.64
N LEU A 409 -2.10 13.13 -11.82
CA LEU A 409 -0.95 12.74 -11.01
C LEU A 409 0.29 13.50 -11.47
N HIS A 410 1.11 13.92 -10.53
CA HIS A 410 2.35 14.64 -10.80
C HIS A 410 3.57 13.73 -10.62
N SER A 411 4.72 14.09 -11.18
CA SER A 411 5.96 13.34 -10.98
C SER A 411 6.28 13.22 -9.48
N GLY A 412 6.57 12.00 -9.02
CA GLY A 412 6.75 11.65 -7.62
C GLY A 412 5.48 11.27 -6.86
N ASP A 413 4.28 11.45 -7.44
CA ASP A 413 3.07 10.82 -6.92
C ASP A 413 3.12 9.31 -7.15
N PHE A 414 2.44 8.53 -6.30
CA PHE A 414 2.31 7.11 -6.52
C PHE A 414 0.96 6.59 -6.03
N TYR A 415 0.53 5.47 -6.60
CA TYR A 415 -0.65 4.71 -6.19
C TYR A 415 -0.30 3.23 -6.06
N LEU A 416 -1.20 2.46 -5.44
CA LEU A 416 -0.93 1.08 -5.08
C LEU A 416 -2.04 0.17 -5.59
N THR A 417 -1.65 -0.96 -6.14
CA THR A 417 -2.54 -2.06 -6.55
C THR A 417 -2.10 -3.35 -5.87
N LYS A 418 -3.06 -4.19 -5.48
CA LYS A 418 -2.84 -5.47 -4.77
C LYS A 418 -3.17 -6.62 -5.71
N HIS A 419 -2.36 -7.67 -5.66
CA HIS A 419 -2.47 -8.81 -6.54
C HIS A 419 -2.16 -10.09 -5.79
N SER A 420 -3.02 -11.09 -5.92
CA SER A 420 -2.73 -12.44 -5.47
C SER A 420 -2.34 -13.35 -6.61
N ASN A 421 -2.43 -12.89 -7.86
CA ASN A 421 -2.26 -13.70 -9.07
C ASN A 421 -0.91 -13.47 -9.77
N LEU A 422 -0.01 -12.64 -9.21
CA LEU A 422 1.34 -12.46 -9.72
C LEU A 422 2.32 -13.48 -9.12
N SER A 423 3.47 -13.68 -9.78
CA SER A 423 4.45 -14.72 -9.39
C SER A 423 5.21 -14.40 -8.10
N GLU A 424 5.99 -13.30 -8.07
CA GLU A 424 6.87 -12.94 -6.94
C GLU A 424 6.37 -11.72 -6.14
N VAL A 425 5.21 -11.16 -6.48
CA VAL A 425 4.77 -9.82 -6.02
C VAL A 425 3.33 -9.84 -5.51
N HIS A 426 3.10 -9.19 -4.36
CA HIS A 426 1.77 -9.01 -3.76
C HIS A 426 1.23 -7.59 -3.98
N VAL A 427 2.12 -6.62 -4.00
CA VAL A 427 1.79 -5.20 -3.99
C VAL A 427 2.64 -4.49 -5.03
N VAL A 428 2.00 -3.74 -5.93
CA VAL A 428 2.69 -2.91 -6.92
C VAL A 428 2.44 -1.44 -6.62
N PHE A 429 3.52 -0.71 -6.36
CA PHE A 429 3.56 0.74 -6.23
C PHE A 429 3.85 1.35 -7.60
N HIS A 430 2.85 2.00 -8.18
CA HIS A 430 2.95 2.70 -9.45
C HIS A 430 3.42 4.12 -9.21
N VAL A 431 4.70 4.38 -9.43
CA VAL A 431 5.30 5.70 -9.23
C VAL A 431 5.24 6.49 -10.52
N VAL A 432 4.58 7.64 -10.46
CA VAL A 432 4.48 8.54 -11.60
C VAL A 432 5.82 9.22 -11.83
N SER A 433 6.34 9.02 -13.03
CA SER A 433 7.62 9.55 -13.50
C SER A 433 7.46 10.34 -14.79
N ASP A 434 8.33 11.31 -14.98
CA ASP A 434 8.45 12.15 -16.17
C ASP A 434 9.81 11.94 -16.87
N ASP A 435 9.93 12.44 -18.10
CA ASP A 435 11.15 12.31 -18.91
C ASP A 435 12.36 13.06 -18.33
N ASN A 436 12.15 13.91 -17.33
CA ASN A 436 13.23 14.52 -16.53
C ASN A 436 14.14 13.45 -15.89
N LEU A 437 13.63 12.24 -15.67
CA LEU A 437 14.41 11.09 -15.24
C LEU A 437 15.47 10.65 -16.25
N ARG A 438 15.51 11.15 -17.49
CA ARG A 438 16.57 10.81 -18.46
C ARG A 438 17.82 11.69 -18.30
N THR A 439 17.66 12.89 -17.73
CA THR A 439 18.75 13.86 -17.55
C THR A 439 19.85 13.33 -16.63
N SER A 440 21.13 13.63 -16.89
CA SER A 440 22.24 13.08 -16.10
C SER A 440 22.27 13.53 -14.63
N ASP A 441 21.66 14.68 -14.32
CA ASP A 441 21.88 15.42 -13.08
C ASP A 441 20.71 15.26 -12.09
N ILE A 442 20.40 14.01 -11.74
CA ILE A 442 19.42 13.71 -10.69
C ILE A 442 20.06 13.89 -9.31
N THR A 443 19.33 14.52 -8.38
CA THR A 443 19.74 14.67 -6.98
C THR A 443 18.82 13.88 -6.05
N SER A 444 19.23 13.70 -4.80
CA SER A 444 18.42 13.02 -3.76
C SER A 444 17.07 13.68 -3.47
N ARG A 445 16.87 14.93 -3.91
CA ARG A 445 15.62 15.69 -3.77
C ARG A 445 14.64 15.46 -4.93
N HIS A 446 14.99 14.64 -5.91
CA HIS A 446 14.11 14.34 -7.03
C HIS A 446 12.79 13.73 -6.55
N PRO A 447 11.61 14.19 -7.04
CA PRO A 447 10.31 13.73 -6.56
C PRO A 447 10.14 12.21 -6.54
N VAL A 448 10.63 11.51 -7.58
CA VAL A 448 10.63 10.04 -7.67
C VAL A 448 11.51 9.37 -6.60
N ILE A 449 12.63 9.98 -6.20
CA ILE A 449 13.47 9.42 -5.12
C ILE A 449 12.78 9.62 -3.76
N LEU A 450 12.14 10.78 -3.57
CA LEU A 450 11.34 11.06 -2.38
C LEU A 450 10.09 10.18 -2.30
N SER A 451 9.50 9.79 -3.44
CA SER A 451 8.40 8.83 -3.47
C SER A 451 8.88 7.44 -3.01
N ILE A 452 10.07 7.01 -3.42
CA ILE A 452 10.69 5.76 -2.94
C ILE A 452 10.92 5.81 -1.42
N ARG A 453 11.37 6.95 -0.85
CA ARG A 453 11.45 7.13 0.61
C ARG A 453 10.09 6.89 1.28
N ASN A 454 9.03 7.49 0.75
CA ASN A 454 7.67 7.33 1.27
C ASN A 454 7.17 5.88 1.11
N ILE A 455 7.49 5.21 0.01
CA ILE A 455 7.14 3.80 -0.21
C ILE A 455 7.86 2.92 0.81
N ILE A 456 9.16 3.11 1.03
CA ILE A 456 9.90 2.37 2.07
C ILE A 456 9.24 2.58 3.43
N LYS A 457 8.87 3.81 3.78
CA LYS A 457 8.12 4.10 5.02
C LYS A 457 6.79 3.33 5.10
N LEU A 458 6.04 3.24 4.00
CA LEU A 458 4.81 2.44 3.95
C LEU A 458 5.10 0.95 4.09
N CYS A 459 6.17 0.44 3.49
CA CYS A 459 6.57 -0.96 3.63
C CYS A 459 6.86 -1.32 5.09
N PHE A 460 7.56 -0.46 5.83
CA PHE A 460 7.76 -0.65 7.27
C PHE A 460 6.46 -0.56 8.08
N ARG A 461 5.53 0.33 7.69
CA ARG A 461 4.25 0.51 8.39
C ARG A 461 3.26 -0.65 8.18
N TYR A 462 3.31 -1.30 7.03
CA TYR A 462 2.36 -2.36 6.62
C TYR A 462 3.04 -3.73 6.46
N ASP A 463 4.20 -3.92 7.08
CA ASP A 463 4.95 -5.19 7.07
C ASP A 463 5.16 -5.81 5.68
N ILE A 464 5.49 -4.97 4.70
CA ILE A 464 5.98 -5.43 3.42
C ILE A 464 7.46 -5.72 3.58
N ASN A 465 7.78 -7.01 3.68
CA ASN A 465 9.10 -7.49 4.04
C ASN A 465 10.13 -7.35 2.93
N THR A 466 9.72 -7.59 1.68
CA THR A 466 10.59 -7.49 0.51
C THR A 466 10.13 -6.35 -0.39
N LEU A 467 11.01 -5.43 -0.77
CA LEU A 467 10.70 -4.35 -1.72
C LEU A 467 11.67 -4.35 -2.90
N THR A 468 11.13 -4.46 -4.12
CA THR A 468 11.91 -4.36 -5.35
C THR A 468 11.90 -2.93 -5.89
N VAL A 469 13.09 -2.37 -6.08
CA VAL A 469 13.35 -0.98 -6.48
C VAL A 469 14.11 -0.97 -7.81
N PRO A 470 13.59 -0.33 -8.88
CA PRO A 470 14.33 -0.08 -10.11
C PRO A 470 15.54 0.81 -9.83
N LEU A 471 16.74 0.22 -9.81
CA LEU A 471 17.97 0.88 -9.34
C LEU A 471 18.35 2.10 -10.20
N LEU A 472 18.13 2.02 -11.51
CA LEU A 472 18.48 3.08 -12.46
C LEU A 472 17.32 4.06 -12.72
N LEU A 473 16.18 3.89 -12.03
CA LEU A 473 14.95 4.64 -12.26
C LEU A 473 14.48 4.56 -13.73
N THR A 474 14.66 3.40 -14.36
CA THR A 474 14.16 3.05 -15.70
C THR A 474 13.90 1.54 -15.76
N HIS A 475 13.08 1.11 -16.72
CA HIS A 475 12.74 -0.30 -16.95
C HIS A 475 13.53 -0.95 -18.08
N GLU A 476 14.05 -0.14 -19.01
CA GLU A 476 14.75 -0.59 -20.21
C GLU A 476 16.05 0.22 -20.37
N MET A 477 17.07 -0.38 -21.00
CA MET A 477 18.30 0.31 -21.37
C MET A 477 18.06 1.18 -22.60
N SER A 478 18.54 2.43 -22.58
CA SER A 478 18.52 3.34 -23.72
C SER A 478 19.94 3.74 -24.14
N GLU A 479 20.12 4.19 -25.37
CA GLU A 479 21.43 4.57 -25.94
C GLU A 479 22.15 5.67 -25.15
N GLU A 480 21.39 6.54 -24.48
CA GLU A 480 21.91 7.63 -23.65
C GLU A 480 22.57 7.16 -22.34
N MET A 481 22.34 5.90 -21.94
CA MET A 481 22.80 5.35 -20.66
C MET A 481 24.25 4.86 -20.74
N THR A 482 25.20 5.79 -20.63
CA THR A 482 26.62 5.46 -20.51
C THR A 482 26.95 4.73 -19.20
N ILE A 483 28.12 4.07 -19.14
CA ILE A 483 28.67 3.45 -17.93
C ILE A 483 28.68 4.45 -16.76
N SER A 484 29.19 5.68 -16.99
CA SER A 484 29.25 6.72 -15.96
C SER A 484 27.86 7.13 -15.46
N TRP A 485 26.88 7.22 -16.36
CA TRP A 485 25.50 7.52 -16.00
C TRP A 485 24.91 6.44 -15.09
N CYS A 486 25.12 5.17 -15.41
CA CYS A 486 24.63 4.04 -14.61
C CYS A 486 25.28 4.01 -13.22
N MET A 487 26.60 4.19 -13.16
CA MET A 487 27.36 4.18 -11.90
C MET A 487 26.94 5.32 -10.97
N LYS A 488 26.85 6.56 -11.47
CA LYS A 488 26.42 7.73 -10.67
C LYS A 488 25.03 7.55 -10.07
N ARG A 489 24.09 6.98 -10.84
CA ARG A 489 22.72 6.76 -10.38
C ARG A 489 22.59 5.60 -9.41
N ALA A 490 23.24 4.48 -9.69
CA ALA A 490 23.26 3.36 -8.76
C ALA A 490 23.87 3.80 -7.41
N GLU A 491 24.98 4.56 -7.42
CA GLU A 491 25.58 5.12 -6.22
C GLU A 491 24.61 6.07 -5.47
N LEU A 492 23.96 6.99 -6.18
CA LEU A 492 22.96 7.90 -5.60
C LEU A 492 21.81 7.13 -4.94
N MET A 493 21.25 6.15 -5.65
CA MET A 493 20.12 5.34 -5.17
C MET A 493 20.51 4.47 -3.98
N PHE A 494 21.68 3.83 -4.00
CA PHE A 494 22.21 3.09 -2.85
C PHE A 494 22.35 3.99 -1.62
N LYS A 495 22.94 5.18 -1.78
CA LYS A 495 23.09 6.16 -0.68
C LYS A 495 21.74 6.64 -0.14
N CYS A 496 20.79 6.95 -1.03
CA CYS A 496 19.45 7.39 -0.64
C CYS A 496 18.70 6.29 0.12
N VAL A 497 18.62 5.08 -0.44
CA VAL A 497 17.94 3.94 0.20
C VAL A 497 18.59 3.58 1.54
N LYS A 498 19.93 3.60 1.64
CA LYS A 498 20.63 3.44 2.92
C LYS A 498 20.15 4.46 3.95
N GLY A 499 20.08 5.74 3.58
CA GLY A 499 19.59 6.81 4.44
C GLY A 499 18.14 6.58 4.88
N PHE A 500 17.26 6.20 3.95
CA PHE A 500 15.85 5.94 4.23
C PHE A 500 15.65 4.73 5.15
N MET A 501 16.41 3.64 4.96
CA MET A 501 16.35 2.48 5.84
C MET A 501 16.83 2.82 7.26
N ILE A 502 17.89 3.63 7.41
CA ILE A 502 18.36 4.09 8.73
C ILE A 502 17.30 4.97 9.40
N GLU A 503 16.67 5.87 8.65
CA GLU A 503 15.58 6.70 9.15
C GLU A 503 14.43 5.84 9.69
N MET A 504 14.00 4.83 8.92
CA MET A 504 12.88 3.95 9.31
C MET A 504 13.23 2.98 10.44
N ALA A 505 14.49 2.54 10.55
CA ALA A 505 14.95 1.69 11.66
C ALA A 505 14.80 2.38 13.03
N THR A 506 14.66 3.70 13.08
CA THR A 506 14.38 4.45 14.32
C THR A 506 12.94 4.27 14.79
N TYR A 507 12.01 3.96 13.88
CA TYR A 507 10.56 3.93 14.14
C TYR A 507 9.97 2.51 14.17
N SER A 508 10.74 1.48 13.80
CA SER A 508 10.24 0.11 13.59
C SER A 508 10.88 -0.90 14.55
N SER A 509 10.18 -2.02 14.78
CA SER A 509 10.74 -3.24 15.36
C SER A 509 11.96 -3.72 14.54
N GLN A 510 12.88 -4.44 15.19
CA GLN A 510 14.16 -4.90 14.62
C GLN A 510 14.03 -6.01 13.56
N GLU A 511 12.89 -6.11 12.87
CA GLU A 511 12.70 -7.14 11.86
C GLU A 511 13.57 -6.88 10.62
N SER A 512 14.30 -7.90 10.19
CA SER A 512 15.11 -7.85 8.98
C SER A 512 14.21 -7.73 7.76
N LYS A 513 14.34 -6.62 7.03
CA LYS A 513 13.69 -6.40 5.73
C LYS A 513 14.65 -6.66 4.57
N THR A 514 14.10 -7.00 3.41
CA THR A 514 14.87 -7.26 2.17
C THR A 514 14.63 -6.17 1.14
N ILE A 515 15.67 -5.48 0.69
CA ILE A 515 15.58 -4.56 -0.46
C ILE A 515 16.23 -5.19 -1.67
N GLN A 516 15.45 -5.33 -2.73
CA GLN A 516 15.85 -5.91 -3.98
C GLN A 516 16.08 -4.79 -5.02
N PHE A 517 17.31 -4.56 -5.42
CA PHE A 517 17.67 -3.63 -6.49
C PHE A 517 17.61 -4.33 -7.83
N LEU A 518 16.82 -3.77 -8.74
CA LEU A 518 16.64 -4.30 -10.08
C LEU A 518 17.35 -3.42 -11.11
N VAL A 519 18.20 -4.03 -11.93
CA VAL A 519 18.77 -3.39 -13.13
C VAL A 519 18.12 -3.98 -14.39
N PRO A 520 17.83 -3.16 -15.43
CA PRO A 520 17.17 -3.60 -16.65
C PRO A 520 17.91 -4.72 -17.41
N ARG A 521 17.15 -5.52 -18.16
CA ARG A 521 17.74 -6.43 -19.16
C ARG A 521 18.46 -5.63 -20.24
N GLY A 522 19.69 -6.03 -20.54
CA GLY A 522 20.58 -5.33 -21.49
C GLY A 522 21.79 -4.68 -20.82
N LEU A 523 21.86 -4.64 -19.49
CA LEU A 523 23.07 -4.26 -18.77
C LEU A 523 24.18 -5.31 -18.99
N SER A 524 25.40 -4.87 -19.30
CA SER A 524 26.53 -5.78 -19.47
C SER A 524 26.92 -6.44 -18.13
N GLU A 525 27.43 -7.67 -18.19
CA GLU A 525 27.92 -8.38 -17.00
C GLU A 525 29.01 -7.58 -16.28
N GLU A 526 29.93 -6.96 -17.01
CA GLU A 526 30.98 -6.14 -16.42
C GLU A 526 30.41 -4.97 -15.61
N LEU A 527 29.43 -4.24 -16.17
CA LEU A 527 28.77 -3.14 -15.48
C LEU A 527 27.95 -3.64 -14.28
N PHE A 528 27.33 -4.82 -14.38
CA PHE A 528 26.65 -5.46 -13.25
C PHE A 528 27.60 -5.66 -12.07
N HIS A 529 28.77 -6.26 -12.31
CA HIS A 529 29.77 -6.49 -11.27
C HIS A 529 30.35 -5.17 -10.73
N GLN A 530 30.55 -4.16 -11.58
CA GLN A 530 30.95 -2.81 -11.13
C GLN A 530 29.92 -2.20 -10.18
N ILE A 531 28.63 -2.29 -10.50
CA ILE A 531 27.54 -1.86 -9.63
C ILE A 531 27.51 -2.67 -8.33
N SER A 532 27.68 -3.98 -8.42
CA SER A 532 27.67 -4.88 -7.27
C SER A 532 28.79 -4.56 -6.29
N ASN A 533 30.00 -4.29 -6.79
CA ASN A 533 31.16 -3.89 -6.00
C ASN A 533 30.97 -2.55 -5.25
N MET A 534 29.97 -1.73 -5.60
CA MET A 534 29.61 -0.55 -4.81
C MET A 534 28.84 -0.89 -3.53
N ILE A 535 28.14 -2.02 -3.48
CA ILE A 535 27.34 -2.40 -2.31
C ILE A 535 28.22 -2.56 -1.06
N PRO A 536 29.34 -3.30 -1.07
CA PRO A 536 30.24 -3.41 0.08
C PRO A 536 30.90 -2.10 0.51
N THR A 537 31.06 -1.13 -0.40
CA THR A 537 31.70 0.16 -0.09
C THR A 537 30.72 1.15 0.52
N ILE A 538 29.46 1.13 0.08
CA ILE A 538 28.39 2.01 0.57
C ILE A 538 27.74 1.42 1.83
N PHE A 539 27.50 0.10 1.88
CA PHE A 539 26.87 -0.59 3.00
C PHE A 539 27.91 -1.33 3.83
N ARG A 540 27.75 -1.29 5.16
CA ARG A 540 28.61 -2.07 6.05
C ARG A 540 28.13 -3.52 6.05
N LEU A 541 28.90 -4.40 5.43
CA LEU A 541 28.58 -5.83 5.38
C LEU A 541 28.69 -6.51 6.76
N SER A 542 27.92 -7.56 6.96
CA SER A 542 28.13 -8.51 8.05
C SER A 542 29.34 -9.39 7.77
N ASN A 543 30.38 -9.34 8.62
CA ASN A 543 31.43 -10.34 8.56
C ASN A 543 30.84 -11.69 9.00
N PRO A 544 30.94 -12.77 8.19
CA PRO A 544 30.53 -14.08 8.64
C PRO A 544 31.39 -14.48 9.85
N LEU A 545 30.75 -14.93 10.93
CA LEU A 545 31.44 -15.54 12.07
C LEU A 545 32.08 -16.84 11.58
N VAL A 546 33.39 -16.80 11.32
CA VAL A 546 34.17 -18.02 11.07
C VAL A 546 34.28 -18.74 12.41
N VAL A 547 33.39 -19.70 12.65
CA VAL A 547 33.53 -20.66 13.75
C VAL A 547 34.74 -21.52 13.41
N LYS A 548 35.88 -21.23 14.05
CA LYS A 548 37.02 -22.14 14.04
C LYS A 548 36.62 -23.34 14.90
N SER A 549 36.27 -24.44 14.26
CA SER A 549 36.21 -25.75 14.90
C SER A 549 37.62 -26.08 15.40
N ASN A 550 37.80 -26.06 16.72
CA ASN A 550 38.99 -26.59 17.39
C ASN A 550 39.01 -28.12 17.33
#